data_AF-A0A662KW41-F1
#
_entry.id   AF-A0A662KW41-F1
#
_cell.length_a   1.000
_cell.length_b   1.000
_cell.length_c   1.000
_cell.angle_alpha   90.00
_cell.angle_beta   90.00
_cell.angle_gamma   90.00
#
_symmetry.space_group_name_H-M   'P 1'
#
loop_
_entity.id
_entity.type
_entity.pdbx_description
1 polymer ?
#
loop_
_entity_poly.entity_id
_entity_poly.type
_entity_poly.pdbx_seq_one_letter_code
_entity_poly.pdbx_strand_id
1 'polypeptide(L)'
;MDPYEYFRQEILSLVKEAVSSIYGKHKLAWTLEKPPEEFGDFAFPCFQLAPVAKKSPSLIASEMAEFIEQNKGEWIEKVEEKGGYV
;
A
#
# COMPACT_ATOMS: atom_id res chain seq x y z
N MET A 1 -6.45 -5.83 -22.19
CA MET A 1 -6.04 -5.68 -20.78
C MET A 1 -5.85 -4.20 -20.57
N ASP A 2 -6.71 -3.61 -19.77
CA ASP A 2 -6.82 -2.16 -19.61
C ASP A 2 -5.60 -1.61 -18.85
N PRO A 3 -5.06 -0.43 -19.21
CA PRO A 3 -3.94 0.20 -18.50
C PRO A 3 -4.18 0.33 -16.99
N TYR A 4 -5.43 0.53 -16.61
CA TYR A 4 -5.89 0.61 -15.22
C TYR A 4 -5.65 -0.70 -14.44
N GLU A 5 -5.78 -1.85 -15.09
CA GLU A 5 -5.50 -3.14 -14.43
C GLU A 5 -4.01 -3.31 -14.15
N TYR A 6 -3.13 -2.89 -15.05
CA TYR A 6 -1.68 -2.94 -14.83
C TYR A 6 -1.26 -2.08 -13.64
N PHE A 7 -1.75 -0.84 -13.56
CA PHE A 7 -1.50 0.05 -12.44
C PHE A 7 -1.94 -0.56 -11.11
N ARG A 8 -3.17 -1.10 -11.07
CA ARG A 8 -3.70 -1.78 -9.88
C ARG A 8 -2.86 -2.99 -9.48
N GLN A 9 -2.42 -3.80 -10.45
CA GLN A 9 -1.60 -4.98 -10.16
C GLN A 9 -0.22 -4.60 -9.65
N GLU A 10 0.40 -3.53 -10.17
CA GLU A 10 1.69 -3.05 -9.71
C GLU A 10 1.62 -2.60 -8.25
N ILE A 11 0.62 -1.78 -7.89
CA ILE A 11 0.37 -1.39 -6.49
C ILE A 11 0.21 -2.63 -5.61
N LEU A 12 -0.65 -3.56 -6.01
CA LEU A 12 -0.87 -4.80 -5.24
C LEU A 12 0.40 -5.63 -5.07
N SER A 13 1.24 -5.69 -6.11
CA SER A 13 2.51 -6.42 -6.05
C SER A 13 3.47 -5.77 -5.07
N LEU A 14 3.61 -4.45 -5.14
CA LEU A 14 4.47 -3.66 -4.25
C LEU A 14 4.01 -3.73 -2.80
N VAL A 15 2.72 -3.58 -2.53
CA VAL A 15 2.17 -3.69 -1.17
C VAL A 15 2.40 -5.11 -0.62
N LYS A 16 2.22 -6.16 -1.45
CA LYS A 16 2.49 -7.54 -1.02
C LYS A 16 3.97 -7.76 -0.70
N GLU A 17 4.85 -7.23 -1.53
CA GLU A 17 6.29 -7.35 -1.35
C GLU A 17 6.76 -6.59 -0.12
N ALA A 18 6.30 -5.35 0.06
CA ALA A 18 6.56 -4.53 1.24
C ALA A 18 6.11 -5.26 2.53
N VAL A 19 4.87 -5.77 2.56
CA VAL A 19 4.39 -6.55 3.71
C VAL A 19 5.25 -7.79 3.94
N SER A 20 5.55 -8.54 2.88
CA SER A 20 6.35 -9.77 3.00
C SER A 20 7.78 -9.50 3.46
N SER A 21 8.36 -8.37 3.06
CA SER A 21 9.73 -7.97 3.39
C SER A 21 9.84 -7.40 4.79
N ILE A 22 8.88 -6.55 5.19
CA ILE A 22 8.90 -5.84 6.48
C ILE A 22 8.31 -6.69 7.61
N TYR A 23 7.15 -7.32 7.37
CA TYR A 23 6.36 -8.02 8.39
C TYR A 23 6.30 -9.54 8.19
N GLY A 24 6.74 -10.04 7.04
CA GLY A 24 6.67 -11.46 6.67
C GLY A 24 5.37 -11.83 5.93
N LYS A 25 5.24 -13.12 5.58
CA LYS A 25 4.06 -13.62 4.86
C LYS A 25 2.84 -13.65 5.77
N HIS A 26 1.85 -12.80 5.48
CA HIS A 26 0.57 -12.74 6.17
C HIS A 26 -0.60 -12.89 5.20
N LYS A 27 -1.70 -13.45 5.71
CA LYS A 27 -2.93 -13.64 4.95
C LYS A 27 -3.85 -12.44 5.19
N LEU A 28 -3.64 -11.39 4.40
CA LEU A 28 -4.40 -10.13 4.46
C LEU A 28 -5.43 -10.06 3.33
N ALA A 29 -6.44 -9.21 3.50
CA ALA A 29 -7.30 -8.86 2.39
C ALA A 29 -6.59 -7.76 1.58
N TRP A 30 -6.20 -8.08 0.36
CA TRP A 30 -5.57 -7.10 -0.55
C TRP A 30 -6.63 -6.22 -1.21
N THR A 31 -7.34 -5.46 -0.37
CA THR A 31 -8.40 -4.53 -0.79
C THR A 31 -7.79 -3.15 -1.00
N LEU A 32 -7.84 -2.67 -2.24
CA LEU A 32 -7.57 -1.28 -2.56
C LEU A 32 -8.91 -0.55 -2.59
N GLU A 33 -9.02 0.52 -1.80
CA GLU A 33 -10.15 1.43 -1.79
C GLU A 33 -9.85 2.65 -2.65
N LYS A 34 -10.89 3.33 -3.15
CA LYS A 34 -10.73 4.62 -3.81
C LYS A 34 -10.81 5.71 -2.74
N PRO A 35 -9.73 6.45 -2.48
CA PRO A 35 -9.78 7.57 -1.56
C PRO A 35 -10.52 8.76 -2.24
N PRO A 36 -10.83 9.83 -1.49
CA PRO A 36 -11.33 11.07 -2.09
C PRO A 36 -10.38 11.56 -3.20
N GLU A 37 -10.90 12.25 -4.22
CA GLU A 37 -10.14 12.71 -5.40
C GLU A 37 -8.83 13.47 -5.05
N GLU A 38 -8.75 14.08 -3.86
CA GLU A 38 -7.57 14.80 -3.38
C GLU A 38 -6.43 13.89 -2.88
N PHE A 39 -6.66 12.60 -2.66
CA PHE A 39 -5.71 11.66 -2.05
C PHE A 39 -5.21 10.57 -3.01
N GLY A 40 -5.55 10.67 -4.30
CA GLY A 40 -5.08 9.76 -5.35
C GLY A 40 -6.14 8.77 -5.86
N ASP A 41 -5.70 7.81 -6.66
CA ASP A 41 -6.59 6.82 -7.30
C ASP A 41 -6.89 5.60 -6.44
N PHE A 42 -5.91 5.19 -5.62
CA PHE A 42 -5.98 3.99 -4.80
C PHE A 42 -5.39 4.23 -3.43
N ALA A 43 -5.98 3.61 -2.42
CA ALA A 43 -5.51 3.60 -1.05
C ALA A 43 -5.63 2.19 -0.47
N PHE A 44 -4.57 1.75 0.19
CA PHE A 44 -4.50 0.50 0.92
C PHE A 44 -4.66 0.75 2.43
N PRO A 45 -5.71 0.18 3.07
CA PRO A 45 -5.90 0.30 4.51
C PRO A 45 -4.91 -0.59 5.28
N CYS A 46 -3.94 0.02 5.94
CA CYS A 46 -2.96 -0.69 6.79
C CYS A 46 -3.54 -1.13 8.16
N PHE A 47 -4.82 -0.89 8.42
CA PHE A 47 -5.50 -1.29 9.66
C PHE A 47 -5.45 -2.80 9.89
N GLN A 48 -5.51 -3.59 8.82
CA GLN A 48 -5.41 -5.06 8.91
C GLN A 48 -4.01 -5.53 9.33
N LEU A 49 -2.98 -4.73 9.03
CA LEU A 49 -1.60 -4.99 9.44
C LEU A 49 -1.32 -4.57 10.88
N ALA A 50 -2.05 -3.61 11.44
CA ALA A 50 -1.83 -3.11 12.81
C ALA A 50 -1.72 -4.22 13.88
N PRO A 51 -2.66 -5.19 13.99
CA PRO A 51 -2.56 -6.27 14.97
C PRO A 51 -1.42 -7.26 14.67
N VAL A 52 -1.03 -7.39 13.40
CA VAL A 52 0.02 -8.30 12.94
C VAL A 52 1.41 -7.73 13.24
N ALA A 53 1.64 -6.49 12.83
CA ALA A 53 2.87 -5.76 13.06
C ALA A 53 3.02 -5.30 14.52
N LYS A 54 1.93 -5.34 15.32
CA LYS A 54 1.84 -4.76 16.67
C LYS A 54 2.32 -3.29 16.71
N LYS A 55 2.10 -2.58 15.60
CA LYS A 55 2.46 -1.18 15.37
C LYS A 55 1.20 -0.38 15.06
N SER A 56 1.25 0.93 15.27
CA SER A 56 0.16 1.82 14.87
C SER A 56 0.00 1.81 13.34
N PRO A 57 -1.23 1.84 12.81
CA PRO A 57 -1.47 1.80 11.37
C PRO A 57 -0.79 2.97 10.64
N SER A 58 -0.70 4.15 11.26
CA SER A 58 0.04 5.30 10.69
C SER A 58 1.53 5.02 10.50
N LEU A 59 2.16 4.31 11.44
CA LEU A 59 3.58 3.98 11.35
C LEU A 59 3.82 2.93 10.27
N ILE A 60 2.93 1.95 10.17
CA ILE A 60 2.95 0.92 9.13
C ILE A 60 2.79 1.57 7.76
N ALA A 61 1.82 2.47 7.61
CA ALA A 61 1.57 3.17 6.37
C ALA A 61 2.81 3.97 5.93
N SER A 62 3.51 4.62 6.86
CA SER A 62 4.77 5.34 6.58
C SER A 62 5.91 4.40 6.14
N GLU A 63 6.13 3.30 6.85
CA GLU A 63 7.13 2.29 6.43
C GLU A 63 6.81 1.68 5.06
N MET A 64 5.53 1.40 4.82
CA MET A 64 5.05 0.89 3.54
C MET A 64 5.22 1.95 2.44
N ALA A 65 4.90 3.22 2.71
CA ALA A 65 5.04 4.31 1.75
C ALA A 65 6.49 4.49 1.34
N GLU A 66 7.42 4.49 2.30
CA GLU A 66 8.86 4.59 2.02
C GLU A 66 9.36 3.41 1.19
N PHE A 67 8.94 2.18 1.52
CA PHE A 67 9.30 0.99 0.74
C PHE A 67 8.73 1.05 -0.68
N ILE A 68 7.45 1.39 -0.82
CA ILE A 68 6.78 1.50 -2.12
C ILE A 68 7.45 2.62 -2.91
N GLU A 69 7.75 3.77 -2.32
CA GLU A 69 8.39 4.87 -3.02
C GLU A 69 9.79 4.53 -3.52
N GLN A 70 10.55 3.71 -2.79
CA GLN A 70 11.85 3.23 -3.26
C GLN A 70 11.76 2.16 -4.36
N ASN A 71 10.67 1.39 -4.39
CA ASN A 71 10.46 0.30 -5.35
C ASN A 71 9.40 0.65 -6.42
N LYS A 72 8.93 1.89 -6.47
CA LYS A 72 7.81 2.28 -7.33
C LYS A 72 8.22 2.13 -8.79
N GLY A 73 7.32 1.55 -9.57
CA GLY A 73 7.47 1.46 -11.02
C GLY A 73 7.09 2.77 -11.70
N GLU A 74 7.10 2.74 -13.02
CA GLU A 74 6.78 3.90 -13.86
C GLU A 74 5.30 4.31 -13.78
N TRP A 75 4.42 3.46 -13.24
CA TRP A 75 2.99 3.74 -13.14
C TRP A 75 2.60 4.56 -11.91
N ILE A 76 3.46 4.61 -10.89
CA ILE A 76 3.20 5.32 -9.63
C ILE A 76 3.97 6.63 -9.63
N GLU A 77 3.25 7.75 -9.74
CA GLU A 77 3.88 9.07 -9.70
C GLU A 77 4.30 9.44 -8.26
N LYS A 78 3.38 9.27 -7.31
CA LYS A 78 3.55 9.68 -5.90
C LYS A 78 2.94 8.66 -4.94
N VAL A 79 3.55 8.52 -3.78
CA VAL A 79 3.06 7.70 -2.66
C VAL A 79 2.95 8.61 -1.43
N GLU A 80 1.82 8.57 -0.74
CA GLU A 80 1.62 9.35 0.49
C GLU A 80 0.87 8.51 1.51
N GLU A 81 1.38 8.45 2.73
CA GLU A 81 0.66 7.87 3.85
C GLU A 81 -0.22 8.90 4.56
N LYS A 82 -1.44 8.52 4.94
CA LYS A 82 -2.30 9.35 5.77
C LYS A 82 -3.12 8.52 6.74
N GLY A 83 -2.89 8.71 8.04
CA GLY A 83 -3.75 8.14 9.10
C GLY A 83 -3.91 6.61 9.09
N GLY A 84 -2.96 5.88 8.49
CA GLY A 84 -3.04 4.42 8.36
C GLY A 84 -3.46 3.93 6.97
N TYR A 85 -3.54 4.82 5.99
CA TYR A 85 -3.68 4.50 4.58
C TYR A 85 -2.38 4.83 3.85
N VAL A 86 -2.06 4.07 2.81
CA VAL A 86 -0.92 4.26 1.89
C VAL A 86 -1.34 3.96 0.46
#